data_AF-A0A535KT80-F1
#
_entry.id   AF-A0A535KT80-F1
#
_cell.length_a   1.000
_cell.length_b   1.000
_cell.length_c   1.000
_cell.angle_alpha   90.00
_cell.angle_beta   90.00
_cell.angle_gamma   90.00
#
_symmetry.space_group_name_H-M   'P 1'
#
loop_
_entity.id
_entity.type
_entity.pdbx_description
1 polymer ?
#
loop_
_entity_poly.entity_id
_entity_poly.type
_entity_poly.pdbx_seq_one_letter_code
_entity_poly.pdbx_strand_id
1 'polypeptide(L)'
;MLVVAMVSSLGGGGLIDLGSAFVLQSKAQVLHDRWDYMRQNGIPDSHLIELNREWAAAQAYMVVGAGGIFWLPGGADTITRWQEESDAIWSRDLSTFRSEALLAEQNLHVALAPEPYVERKSRLDVFGQSTTPLDFSTLRDEWNMEARLVPIDRRIAGFAGGVVGEVHKAEQLGIRSDPAAGLIARSNDYSQLSAQQRMSRAEFLTRDLVAVQKNLQG
;
A
#
# COMPACT_ATOMS: atom_id res chain seq x y z
N MET A 1 -10.71 -32.63 -34.95
CA MET A 1 -9.53 -33.33 -35.48
C MET A 1 -9.49 -33.11 -36.99
N LEU A 2 -8.28 -32.95 -37.54
CA LEU A 2 -7.91 -32.61 -38.93
C LEU A 2 -8.18 -31.16 -39.39
N VAL A 3 -7.25 -30.45 -40.03
CA VAL A 3 -5.83 -30.70 -40.31
C VAL A 3 -5.14 -29.36 -40.55
N VAL A 4 -3.89 -29.28 -40.09
CA VAL A 4 -2.91 -28.22 -40.32
C VAL A 4 -2.56 -28.11 -41.80
N ALA A 5 -2.49 -26.88 -42.32
CA ALA A 5 -1.61 -26.55 -43.43
C ALA A 5 -0.52 -25.61 -42.91
N MET A 6 0.67 -26.17 -42.70
CA MET A 6 1.94 -25.45 -42.58
C MET A 6 2.69 -25.57 -43.91
N VAL A 7 3.73 -24.73 -44.05
CA VAL A 7 4.80 -24.72 -45.08
C VAL A 7 4.45 -23.78 -46.25
N SER A 8 5.19 -22.72 -46.60
CA SER A 8 6.55 -22.26 -46.25
C SER A 8 6.82 -20.88 -46.86
N SER A 9 7.57 -20.01 -46.16
CA SER A 9 8.72 -19.31 -46.77
C SER A 9 9.66 -18.74 -45.69
N LEU A 10 10.72 -19.50 -45.38
CA LEU A 10 11.99 -18.91 -44.97
C LEU A 10 12.63 -18.32 -46.24
N GLY A 11 12.78 -17.01 -46.29
CA GLY A 11 13.40 -16.29 -47.41
C GLY A 11 12.81 -14.89 -47.53
N GLY A 12 13.62 -13.89 -47.23
CA GLY A 12 13.20 -12.50 -47.08
C GLY A 12 12.48 -11.89 -48.29
N GLY A 13 11.64 -10.90 -48.00
CA GLY A 13 10.96 -10.10 -48.99
C GLY A 13 9.57 -9.75 -48.50
N GLY A 14 9.35 -8.48 -48.18
CA GLY A 14 8.14 -7.96 -47.56
C GLY A 14 6.87 -8.43 -48.27
N LEU A 15 6.13 -9.29 -47.58
CA LEU A 15 4.70 -9.41 -47.74
C LEU A 15 4.10 -9.11 -46.37
N ILE A 16 3.28 -8.08 -46.35
CA ILE A 16 2.46 -7.72 -45.21
C ILE A 16 1.55 -8.92 -44.94
N ASP A 17 1.96 -9.77 -43.99
CA ASP A 17 1.07 -10.80 -43.46
C ASP A 17 -0.03 -10.07 -42.70
N LEU A 18 -1.20 -9.95 -43.34
CA LEU A 18 -2.37 -9.26 -42.81
C LEU A 18 -2.72 -9.76 -41.39
N GLY A 19 -2.44 -11.03 -41.06
CA GLY A 19 -2.67 -11.57 -39.72
C GLY A 19 -1.72 -11.06 -38.65
N SER A 20 -0.48 -10.72 -39.01
CA SER A 20 0.57 -10.32 -38.06
C SER A 20 0.28 -8.98 -37.39
N ALA A 21 -0.22 -7.98 -38.13
CA ALA A 21 -0.53 -6.66 -37.60
C ALA A 21 -1.68 -6.70 -36.58
N PHE A 22 -2.73 -7.51 -36.83
CA PHE A 22 -3.83 -7.68 -35.88
C PHE A 22 -3.42 -8.44 -34.61
N VAL A 23 -2.51 -9.43 -34.74
CA VAL A 23 -1.93 -10.12 -33.58
C VAL A 23 -1.06 -9.16 -32.75
N LEU A 24 -0.30 -8.28 -33.40
CA LEU A 24 0.48 -7.27 -32.69
C LEU A 24 -0.43 -6.23 -32.03
N GLN A 25 -1.47 -5.76 -32.71
CA GLN A 25 -2.48 -4.85 -32.14
C GLN A 25 -3.16 -5.46 -30.90
N SER A 26 -3.52 -6.75 -30.94
CA SER A 26 -4.17 -7.40 -29.79
C SER A 26 -3.21 -7.55 -28.61
N LYS A 27 -1.95 -7.93 -28.85
CA LYS A 27 -0.90 -7.95 -27.81
C LYS A 27 -0.67 -6.58 -27.20
N ALA A 28 -0.67 -5.55 -28.04
CA ALA A 28 -0.50 -4.17 -27.62
C ALA A 28 -1.64 -3.71 -26.71
N GLN A 29 -2.89 -4.08 -27.03
CA GLN A 29 -4.03 -3.83 -26.16
C GLN A 29 -3.90 -4.56 -24.82
N VAL A 30 -3.50 -5.84 -24.83
CA VAL A 30 -3.28 -6.62 -23.58
C VAL A 30 -2.21 -5.98 -22.70
N LEU A 31 -1.14 -5.43 -23.29
CA LEU A 31 -0.13 -4.67 -22.56
C LEU A 31 -0.69 -3.39 -21.93
N HIS A 32 -1.49 -2.64 -22.68
CA HIS A 32 -2.14 -1.45 -22.15
C HIS A 32 -3.10 -1.78 -20.99
N ASP A 33 -3.93 -2.83 -21.13
CA ASP A 33 -4.82 -3.29 -20.05
C ASP A 33 -4.01 -3.72 -18.82
N ARG A 34 -2.82 -4.32 -19.03
CA ARG A 34 -1.89 -4.64 -17.94
C ARG A 34 -1.34 -3.38 -17.27
N TRP A 35 -1.06 -2.30 -18.00
CA TRP A 35 -0.63 -1.04 -17.38
C TRP A 35 -1.72 -0.44 -16.50
N ASP A 36 -2.99 -0.55 -16.92
CA ASP A 36 -4.12 -0.16 -16.07
C ASP A 36 -4.18 -0.96 -14.79
N TYR A 37 -4.00 -2.28 -14.88
CA TYR A 37 -3.86 -3.14 -13.70
C TYR A 37 -2.68 -2.71 -12.83
N MET A 38 -1.52 -2.43 -13.41
CA MET A 38 -0.32 -1.99 -12.67
C MET A 38 -0.59 -0.70 -11.87
N ARG A 39 -1.27 0.28 -12.48
CA ARG A 39 -1.67 1.52 -11.80
C ARG A 39 -2.62 1.29 -10.65
N GLN A 40 -3.66 0.48 -10.89
CA GLN A 40 -4.64 0.12 -9.85
C GLN A 40 -3.98 -0.63 -8.68
N ASN A 41 -2.84 -1.29 -8.92
CA ASN A 41 -2.09 -2.04 -7.94
C ASN A 41 -0.83 -1.32 -7.44
N GLY A 42 -0.80 0.01 -7.54
CA GLY A 42 0.16 0.86 -6.81
C GLY A 42 1.40 1.26 -7.58
N ILE A 43 1.52 0.96 -8.88
CA ILE A 43 2.57 1.53 -9.72
C ILE A 43 2.25 3.00 -10.00
N PRO A 44 3.17 3.95 -9.71
CA PRO A 44 2.98 5.36 -10.02
C PRO A 44 2.82 5.62 -11.53
N ASP A 45 1.91 6.55 -11.89
CA ASP A 45 1.70 6.97 -13.28
C ASP A 45 2.99 7.45 -13.96
N SER A 46 3.88 8.10 -13.21
CA SER A 46 5.17 8.59 -13.70
C SER A 46 6.07 7.47 -14.24
N HIS A 47 5.90 6.23 -13.79
CA HIS A 47 6.69 5.09 -14.26
C HIS A 47 6.16 4.52 -15.59
N LEU A 48 4.89 4.75 -15.90
CA LEU A 48 4.22 4.24 -17.11
C LEU A 48 4.01 5.33 -18.16
N ILE A 49 4.40 6.58 -17.90
CA ILE A 49 4.05 7.72 -18.73
C ILE A 49 4.61 7.61 -20.16
N GLU A 50 5.84 7.13 -20.32
CA GLU A 50 6.46 7.00 -21.64
C GLU A 50 5.83 5.86 -22.44
N LEU A 51 5.60 4.71 -21.81
CA LEU A 51 4.88 3.58 -22.42
C LEU A 51 3.48 3.99 -22.90
N ASN A 52 2.74 4.74 -22.09
CA ASN A 52 1.43 5.27 -22.47
C ASN A 52 1.49 6.27 -23.63
N ARG A 53 2.54 7.11 -23.66
CA ARG A 53 2.75 8.07 -24.76
C ARG A 53 3.04 7.34 -26.06
N GLU A 54 3.89 6.33 -26.03
CA GLU A 54 4.23 5.53 -27.21
C GLU A 54 3.03 4.72 -27.71
N TRP A 55 2.23 4.16 -26.79
CA TRP A 55 0.95 3.55 -27.12
C TRP A 55 0.00 4.52 -27.82
N ALA A 56 -0.20 5.71 -27.26
CA ALA A 56 -1.06 6.73 -27.86
C ALA A 56 -0.57 7.12 -29.27
N ALA A 57 0.75 7.23 -29.47
CA ALA A 57 1.34 7.47 -30.77
C ALA A 57 1.10 6.30 -31.76
N ALA A 58 1.17 5.05 -31.29
CA ALA A 58 0.87 3.86 -32.09
C ALA A 58 -0.59 3.80 -32.53
N GLN A 59 -1.53 4.28 -31.70
CA GLN A 59 -2.96 4.34 -32.01
C GLN A 59 -3.37 5.57 -32.83
N ALA A 60 -2.54 6.63 -32.85
CA ALA A 60 -2.87 7.87 -33.56
C ALA A 60 -2.95 7.71 -35.09
N TYR A 61 -2.25 6.73 -35.64
CA TYR A 61 -2.27 6.40 -37.06
C TYR A 61 -2.82 4.99 -37.25
N MET A 62 -4.07 4.86 -37.67
CA MET A 62 -4.70 3.56 -37.91
C MET A 62 -4.71 3.21 -39.39
N VAL A 63 -4.24 2.01 -39.73
CA VAL A 63 -4.26 1.44 -41.08
C VAL A 63 -5.04 0.13 -41.02
N VAL A 64 -6.16 0.04 -41.74
CA VAL A 64 -7.04 -1.14 -41.77
C VAL A 64 -7.40 -1.65 -40.35
N GLY A 65 -7.68 -0.73 -39.42
CA GLY A 65 -8.12 -1.09 -38.06
C GLY A 65 -7.02 -1.55 -37.09
N ALA A 66 -5.74 -1.48 -37.47
CA ALA A 66 -4.60 -1.67 -36.56
C ALA A 66 -3.65 -0.47 -36.61
N GLY A 67 -2.90 -0.23 -35.53
CA GLY A 67 -1.91 0.84 -35.47
C GLY A 67 -0.88 0.72 -36.60
N GLY A 68 -0.57 1.83 -37.25
CA GLY A 68 0.29 1.93 -38.43
C GLY A 68 1.67 1.32 -38.21
N ILE A 69 2.20 1.43 -36.98
CA ILE A 69 3.47 0.85 -36.57
C ILE A 69 3.49 -0.68 -36.65
N PHE A 70 2.35 -1.35 -36.51
CA PHE A 70 2.25 -2.81 -36.56
C PHE A 70 2.27 -3.38 -37.98
N TRP A 71 2.14 -2.50 -38.98
CA TRP A 71 2.32 -2.83 -40.40
C TRP A 71 3.76 -2.69 -40.87
N LEU A 72 4.64 -2.09 -40.05
CA LEU A 72 6.03 -1.82 -40.39
C LEU A 72 6.98 -2.88 -39.82
N PRO A 73 8.12 -3.14 -40.48
CA PRO A 73 9.23 -3.85 -39.85
C PRO A 73 9.64 -3.12 -38.55
N GLY A 74 9.59 -3.81 -37.40
CA GLY A 74 9.85 -3.25 -36.06
C GLY A 74 8.63 -3.18 -35.14
N GLY A 75 7.41 -3.44 -35.63
CA GLY A 75 6.22 -3.51 -34.78
C GLY A 75 6.31 -4.61 -33.71
N ALA A 76 6.88 -5.77 -34.06
CA ALA A 76 7.11 -6.87 -33.11
C ALA A 76 8.17 -6.51 -32.05
N ASP A 77 9.25 -5.85 -32.45
CA ASP A 77 10.31 -5.40 -31.53
C ASP A 77 9.77 -4.37 -30.53
N THR A 78 8.86 -3.49 -30.99
CA THR A 78 8.17 -2.53 -30.13
C THR A 78 7.38 -3.22 -29.03
N ILE A 79 6.61 -4.27 -29.36
CA ILE A 79 5.85 -5.06 -28.37
C ILE A 79 6.76 -5.77 -27.40
N THR A 80 7.85 -6.38 -27.88
CA THR A 80 8.84 -7.05 -27.01
C THR A 80 9.45 -6.07 -26.01
N ARG A 81 9.87 -4.89 -26.48
CA ARG A 81 10.41 -3.85 -25.59
C ARG A 81 9.39 -3.38 -24.57
N TRP A 82 8.15 -3.10 -24.98
CA TRP A 82 7.09 -2.70 -24.05
C TRP A 82 6.85 -3.75 -22.97
N GLN A 83 6.84 -5.03 -23.34
CA GLN A 83 6.73 -6.14 -22.39
C GLN A 83 7.89 -6.14 -21.38
N GLU A 84 9.14 -6.06 -21.87
CA GLU A 84 10.34 -6.03 -21.03
C GLU A 84 10.36 -4.84 -20.07
N GLU A 85 10.04 -3.64 -20.55
CA GLU A 85 9.97 -2.43 -19.73
C GLU A 85 8.86 -2.54 -18.66
N SER A 86 7.70 -3.10 -19.02
CA SER A 86 6.60 -3.33 -18.07
C SER A 86 6.98 -4.31 -16.98
N ASP A 87 7.66 -5.40 -17.34
CA ASP A 87 8.16 -6.42 -16.41
C ASP A 87 9.22 -5.85 -15.47
N ALA A 88 10.11 -5.01 -16.01
CA ALA A 88 11.14 -4.31 -15.24
C ALA A 88 10.53 -3.32 -14.23
N ILE A 89 9.53 -2.52 -14.64
CA ILE A 89 8.82 -1.59 -13.75
C ILE A 89 8.14 -2.36 -12.63
N TRP A 90 7.38 -3.41 -12.96
CA TRP A 90 6.65 -4.20 -11.96
C TRP A 90 7.60 -4.82 -10.93
N SER A 91 8.65 -5.51 -11.39
CA SER A 91 9.60 -6.21 -10.51
C SER A 91 10.38 -5.25 -9.60
N ARG A 92 10.85 -4.13 -10.16
CA ARG A 92 11.56 -3.08 -9.41
C ARG A 92 10.67 -2.52 -8.30
N ASP A 93 9.47 -2.07 -8.64
CA ASP A 93 8.58 -1.40 -7.69
C ASP A 93 8.09 -2.39 -6.63
N LEU A 94 7.70 -3.61 -7.03
CA LEU A 94 7.32 -4.66 -6.09
C LEU A 94 8.41 -4.93 -5.04
N SER A 95 9.68 -5.02 -5.48
CA SER A 95 10.82 -5.20 -4.59
C SER A 95 10.99 -4.02 -3.62
N THR A 96 10.92 -2.79 -4.14
CA THR A 96 11.02 -1.56 -3.34
C THR A 96 9.92 -1.51 -2.27
N PHE A 97 8.66 -1.62 -2.66
CA PHE A 97 7.54 -1.53 -1.71
C PHE A 97 7.57 -2.65 -0.66
N ARG A 98 7.93 -3.87 -1.07
CA ARG A 98 8.12 -4.98 -0.13
C ARG A 98 9.21 -4.68 0.90
N SER A 99 10.32 -4.09 0.47
CA SER A 99 11.43 -3.73 1.36
C SER A 99 11.03 -2.64 2.36
N GLU A 100 10.28 -1.63 1.91
CA GLU A 100 9.80 -0.54 2.76
C GLU A 100 8.78 -1.02 3.80
N ALA A 101 7.86 -1.90 3.41
CA ALA A 101 6.92 -2.53 4.32
C ALA A 101 7.64 -3.36 5.39
N LEU A 102 8.67 -4.12 5.01
CA LEU A 102 9.48 -4.89 5.96
C LEU A 102 10.20 -3.98 6.97
N LEU A 103 10.72 -2.82 6.54
CA LEU A 103 11.31 -1.83 7.45
C LEU A 103 10.26 -1.25 8.41
N ALA A 104 9.05 -0.97 7.92
CA ALA A 104 7.95 -0.51 8.76
C ALA A 104 7.54 -1.57 9.81
N GLU A 105 7.54 -2.86 9.46
CA GLU A 105 7.28 -3.96 10.41
C GLU A 105 8.32 -3.98 11.53
N GLN A 106 9.61 -3.88 11.17
CA GLN A 106 10.69 -3.89 12.15
C GLN A 106 10.60 -2.70 13.10
N ASN A 107 10.30 -1.52 12.58
CA ASN A 107 10.10 -0.31 13.38
C ASN A 107 8.91 -0.47 14.35
N LEU A 108 7.80 -1.03 13.87
CA LEU A 108 6.64 -1.32 14.71
C LEU A 108 6.97 -2.34 15.81
N HIS A 109 7.67 -3.42 15.46
CA HIS A 109 8.07 -4.43 16.44
C HIS A 109 8.93 -3.83 17.56
N VAL A 110 9.90 -2.98 17.21
CA VAL A 110 10.73 -2.26 18.18
C VAL A 110 9.86 -1.34 19.07
N ALA A 111 8.90 -0.63 18.48
CA ALA A 111 8.01 0.24 19.23
C ALA A 111 7.14 -0.54 20.24
N LEU A 112 6.56 -1.66 19.82
CA LEU A 112 5.67 -2.50 20.62
C LEU A 112 6.38 -3.25 21.76
N ALA A 113 7.66 -3.58 21.60
CA ALA A 113 8.38 -4.49 22.50
C ALA A 113 8.18 -4.18 24.01
N PRO A 114 7.88 -5.20 24.86
CA PRO A 114 7.70 -6.62 24.50
C PRO A 114 6.34 -6.91 23.81
N GLU A 115 6.38 -7.64 22.69
CA GLU A 115 5.20 -8.05 21.91
C GLU A 115 5.00 -9.58 21.96
N PRO A 116 3.76 -10.10 22.11
CA PRO A 116 3.46 -11.53 22.00
C PRO A 116 3.83 -12.12 20.64
N TYR A 117 4.41 -13.33 20.64
CA TYR A 117 4.81 -14.02 19.41
C TYR A 117 3.65 -14.22 18.41
N VAL A 118 2.45 -14.53 18.91
CA VAL A 118 1.26 -14.81 18.08
C VAL A 118 0.85 -13.57 17.29
N GLU A 119 0.92 -12.38 17.89
CA GLU A 119 0.56 -11.12 17.25
C GLU A 119 1.55 -10.77 16.13
N ARG A 120 2.86 -10.88 16.43
CA ARG A 120 3.89 -10.68 15.42
C ARG A 120 3.77 -11.67 14.27
N LYS A 121 3.52 -12.95 14.57
CA LYS A 121 3.34 -13.98 13.55
C LYS A 121 2.15 -13.65 12.65
N SER A 122 1.00 -13.28 13.22
CA SER A 122 -0.18 -12.90 12.44
C SER A 122 0.12 -11.74 11.48
N ARG A 123 0.86 -10.72 11.93
CA ARG A 123 1.26 -9.59 11.09
C ARG A 123 2.19 -10.02 9.94
N LEU A 124 3.17 -10.88 10.21
CA LEU A 124 4.07 -11.41 9.19
C LEU A 124 3.39 -12.39 8.21
N ASP A 125 2.36 -13.11 8.65
CA ASP A 125 1.57 -13.96 7.78
C ASP A 125 0.79 -13.11 6.75
N VAL A 126 0.24 -11.95 7.16
CA VAL A 126 -0.39 -10.98 6.23
C VAL A 126 0.63 -10.41 5.23
N PHE A 127 1.84 -10.07 5.71
CA PHE A 127 2.94 -9.67 4.83
C PHE A 127 3.27 -10.72 3.79
N GLY A 128 3.30 -12.01 4.19
CA GLY A 128 3.60 -13.13 3.31
C GLY A 128 2.53 -13.40 2.25
N GLN A 129 1.30 -12.94 2.46
CA GLN A 129 0.17 -13.06 1.53
C GLN A 129 0.08 -11.89 0.54
N SER A 130 0.81 -10.80 0.78
CA SER A 130 0.80 -9.61 -0.08
C SER A 130 1.54 -9.88 -1.39
N THR A 131 0.96 -9.45 -2.51
CA THR A 131 1.49 -9.77 -3.86
C THR A 131 1.68 -8.55 -4.75
N THR A 132 1.14 -7.40 -4.36
CA THR A 132 1.17 -6.18 -5.16
C THR A 132 1.89 -5.04 -4.45
N PRO A 133 2.43 -4.05 -5.19
CA PRO A 133 2.94 -2.81 -4.60
C PRO A 133 1.93 -2.12 -3.66
N LEU A 134 0.65 -2.09 -4.04
CA LEU A 134 -0.42 -1.50 -3.23
C LEU A 134 -0.58 -2.21 -1.88
N ASP A 135 -0.59 -3.55 -1.85
CA ASP A 135 -0.68 -4.33 -0.61
C ASP A 135 0.45 -3.91 0.36
N PHE A 136 1.69 -3.90 -0.14
CA PHE A 136 2.85 -3.54 0.68
C PHE A 136 2.82 -2.08 1.12
N SER A 137 2.42 -1.14 0.25
CA SER A 137 2.30 0.27 0.62
C SER A 137 1.25 0.50 1.72
N THR A 138 0.14 -0.24 1.67
CA THR A 138 -0.93 -0.18 2.68
C THR A 138 -0.40 -0.67 4.03
N LEU A 139 0.26 -1.84 4.05
CA LEU A 139 0.89 -2.37 5.26
C LEU A 139 1.96 -1.44 5.83
N ARG A 140 2.81 -0.87 4.97
CA ARG A 140 3.84 0.10 5.35
C ARG A 140 3.21 1.29 6.07
N ASP A 141 2.15 1.85 5.52
CA ASP A 141 1.51 3.05 6.06
C ASP A 141 0.78 2.77 7.37
N GLU A 142 0.07 1.63 7.46
CA GLU A 142 -0.58 1.17 8.69
C GLU A 142 0.44 0.94 9.82
N TRP A 143 1.51 0.21 9.55
CA TRP A 143 2.51 -0.10 10.57
C TRP A 143 3.31 1.13 11.00
N ASN A 144 3.61 2.05 10.07
CA ASN A 144 4.22 3.33 10.41
C ASN A 144 3.29 4.19 11.28
N MET A 145 2.00 4.18 11.01
CA MET A 145 1.01 4.89 11.83
C MET A 145 0.96 4.30 13.24
N GLU A 146 0.86 2.97 13.35
CA GLU A 146 0.82 2.28 14.63
C GLU A 146 2.11 2.51 15.43
N ALA A 147 3.28 2.40 14.80
CA ALA A 147 4.57 2.60 15.46
C ALA A 147 4.70 4.01 16.08
N ARG A 148 4.12 5.03 15.43
CA ARG A 148 4.06 6.39 15.96
C ARG A 148 3.09 6.53 17.14
N LEU A 149 2.02 5.73 17.17
CA LEU A 149 1.01 5.75 18.24
C LEU A 149 1.47 5.06 19.51
N VAL A 150 2.21 3.95 19.40
CA VAL A 150 2.65 3.18 20.58
C VAL A 150 3.24 4.04 21.73
N PRO A 151 4.21 4.96 21.50
CA PRO A 151 4.73 5.79 22.58
C PRO A 151 3.68 6.79 23.13
N ILE A 152 2.76 7.26 22.29
CA ILE A 152 1.68 8.16 22.68
C ILE A 152 0.69 7.41 23.57
N ASP A 153 0.31 6.20 23.18
CA ASP A 153 -0.63 5.36 23.91
C ASP A 153 -0.07 4.94 25.27
N ARG A 154 1.21 4.57 25.33
CA ARG A 154 1.91 4.30 26.60
C ARG A 154 1.88 5.51 27.53
N ARG A 155 2.05 6.72 26.99
CA ARG A 155 2.02 7.96 27.76
C ARG A 155 0.61 8.26 28.27
N ILE A 156 -0.41 8.12 27.42
CA ILE A 156 -1.82 8.26 27.81
C ILE A 156 -2.18 7.27 28.91
N ALA A 157 -1.80 5.99 28.76
CA ALA A 157 -2.03 4.96 29.77
C ALA A 157 -1.34 5.30 31.11
N GLY A 158 -0.11 5.84 31.06
CA GLY A 158 0.60 6.32 32.25
C GLY A 158 -0.13 7.45 32.98
N PHE A 159 -0.61 8.47 32.24
CA PHE A 159 -1.39 9.55 32.84
C PHE A 159 -2.74 9.08 33.38
N ALA A 160 -3.43 8.20 32.65
CA ALA A 160 -4.68 7.60 33.09
C ALA A 160 -4.49 6.80 34.40
N GLY A 161 -3.43 5.99 34.49
CA GLY A 161 -3.07 5.27 35.72
C GLY A 161 -2.76 6.22 36.88
N GLY A 162 -2.08 7.35 36.60
CA GLY A 162 -1.85 8.41 37.58
C GLY A 162 -3.15 9.03 38.11
N VAL A 163 -4.07 9.39 37.21
CA VAL A 163 -5.40 9.91 37.58
C VAL A 163 -6.17 8.90 38.42
N VAL A 164 -6.20 7.62 38.03
CA VAL A 164 -6.84 6.54 38.80
C VAL A 164 -6.26 6.45 40.22
N GLY A 165 -4.93 6.51 40.35
CA GLY A 165 -4.25 6.46 41.64
C GLY A 165 -4.62 7.64 42.55
N GLU A 166 -4.64 8.87 42.02
CA GLU A 166 -5.01 10.06 42.80
C GLU A 166 -6.50 10.07 43.16
N VAL A 167 -7.38 9.60 42.28
CA VAL A 167 -8.81 9.43 42.60
C VAL A 167 -8.99 8.45 43.75
N HIS A 168 -8.32 7.30 43.73
CA HIS A 168 -8.42 6.33 44.80
C HIS A 168 -7.94 6.90 46.14
N LYS A 169 -6.87 7.71 46.12
CA LYS A 169 -6.38 8.41 47.31
C LYS A 169 -7.38 9.47 47.82
N ALA A 170 -7.98 10.25 46.92
CA ALA A 170 -9.02 11.22 47.27
C ALA A 170 -10.25 10.55 47.89
N GLU A 171 -10.68 9.40 47.34
CA GLU A 171 -11.77 8.59 47.88
C GLU A 171 -11.48 8.08 49.29
N GLN A 172 -10.25 7.60 49.56
CA GLN A 172 -9.82 7.20 50.90
C GLN A 172 -9.88 8.36 51.92
N LEU A 173 -9.76 9.61 51.45
CA LEU A 173 -9.87 10.82 52.25
C LEU A 173 -11.32 11.38 52.30
N GLY A 174 -12.29 10.72 51.66
CA GLY A 174 -13.68 11.15 51.61
C GLY A 174 -13.96 12.29 50.62
N ILE A 175 -13.04 12.57 49.68
CA ILE A 175 -13.15 13.62 48.67
C ILE A 175 -13.65 13.00 47.37
N ARG A 176 -14.66 13.62 46.74
CA ARG A 176 -15.21 13.19 45.45
C ARG A 176 -14.52 13.92 44.29
N SER A 177 -13.96 13.16 43.34
CA SER A 177 -13.20 13.70 42.19
C SER A 177 -14.03 13.72 40.90
N ASP A 178 -14.83 14.76 40.71
CA ASP A 178 -15.84 14.85 39.62
C ASP A 178 -15.42 15.75 38.45
N PRO A 179 -14.24 15.50 37.84
CA PRO A 179 -14.30 15.10 36.42
C PRO A 179 -13.52 13.82 36.10
N ALA A 180 -12.88 13.19 37.09
CA ALA A 180 -11.92 12.13 36.85
C ALA A 180 -12.58 10.83 36.36
N ALA A 181 -13.78 10.48 36.86
CA ALA A 181 -14.50 9.28 36.45
C ALA A 181 -14.83 9.26 34.95
N GLY A 182 -15.36 10.38 34.42
CA GLY A 182 -15.67 10.51 33.00
C GLY A 182 -14.42 10.46 32.11
N LEU A 183 -13.30 11.00 32.60
CA LEU A 183 -12.04 11.00 31.87
C LEU A 183 -11.37 9.61 31.85
N ILE A 184 -11.46 8.86 32.94
CA ILE A 184 -11.01 7.46 33.01
C ILE A 184 -11.79 6.61 32.01
N ALA A 185 -13.12 6.77 31.95
CA ALA A 185 -13.95 6.07 30.97
C ALA A 185 -13.52 6.38 29.52
N ARG A 186 -13.33 7.67 29.18
CA ARG A 186 -12.83 8.07 27.85
C ARG A 186 -11.45 7.50 27.52
N SER A 187 -10.58 7.38 28.52
CA SER A 187 -9.25 6.78 28.33
C SER A 187 -9.33 5.28 28.07
N ASN A 188 -10.30 4.57 28.65
CA ASN A 188 -10.52 3.16 28.36
C ASN A 188 -11.06 2.97 26.95
N ASP A 189 -12.05 3.79 26.55
CA ASP A 189 -12.64 3.76 25.21
C ASP A 189 -11.61 4.08 24.12
N TYR A 190 -10.65 4.97 24.41
CA TYR A 190 -9.58 5.33 23.49
C TYR A 190 -8.77 4.13 22.99
N SER A 191 -8.52 3.14 23.85
CA SER A 191 -7.76 1.92 23.49
C SER A 191 -8.47 1.05 22.44
N GLN A 192 -9.79 1.21 22.30
CA GLN A 192 -10.64 0.42 21.38
C GLN A 192 -10.80 1.10 20.01
N LEU A 193 -10.24 2.31 19.83
CA LEU A 193 -10.36 3.07 18.61
C LEU A 193 -9.36 2.60 17.54
N SER A 194 -9.71 2.79 16.28
CA SER A 194 -8.77 2.55 15.17
C SER A 194 -7.54 3.47 15.29
N ALA A 195 -6.41 3.09 14.67
CA ALA A 195 -5.18 3.87 14.70
C ALA A 195 -5.41 5.34 14.29
N GLN A 196 -6.17 5.57 13.21
CA GLN A 196 -6.49 6.92 12.74
C GLN A 196 -7.32 7.72 13.76
N GLN A 197 -8.30 7.08 14.40
CA GLN A 197 -9.11 7.71 15.44
C GLN A 197 -8.29 8.03 16.70
N ARG A 198 -7.42 7.11 17.13
CA ARG A 198 -6.46 7.33 18.22
C ARG A 198 -5.58 8.55 17.92
N MET A 199 -4.97 8.60 16.73
CA MET A 199 -4.11 9.71 16.30
C MET A 199 -4.85 11.06 16.39
N SER A 200 -6.10 11.13 15.93
CA SER A 200 -6.89 12.37 15.95
C SER A 200 -7.30 12.85 17.35
N ARG A 201 -7.34 11.96 18.35
CA ARG A 201 -7.85 12.24 19.70
C ARG A 201 -6.75 12.30 20.76
N ALA A 202 -5.58 11.77 20.46
CA ALA A 202 -4.48 11.62 21.41
C ALA A 202 -4.09 12.93 22.10
N GLU A 203 -3.97 14.04 21.35
CA GLU A 203 -3.54 15.32 21.91
C GLU A 203 -4.53 15.87 22.93
N PHE A 204 -5.82 15.90 22.60
CA PHE A 204 -6.87 16.38 23.49
C PHE A 204 -6.98 15.51 24.74
N LEU A 205 -6.99 14.18 24.58
CA LEU A 205 -7.05 13.25 25.71
C LEU A 205 -5.84 13.40 26.64
N THR A 206 -4.64 13.55 26.07
CA THR A 206 -3.41 13.77 26.84
C THR A 206 -3.49 15.06 27.66
N ARG A 207 -3.97 16.16 27.05
CA ARG A 207 -4.12 17.45 27.75
C ARG A 207 -5.10 17.36 28.91
N ASP A 208 -6.26 16.75 28.71
CA ASP A 208 -7.27 16.55 29.76
C ASP A 208 -6.70 15.72 30.93
N LEU A 209 -6.02 14.61 30.63
CA LEU A 209 -5.41 13.72 31.62
C LEU A 209 -4.36 14.44 32.46
N VAL A 210 -3.48 15.21 31.82
CA VAL A 210 -2.45 15.99 32.52
C VAL A 210 -3.06 17.09 33.39
N ALA A 211 -4.09 17.79 32.89
CA ALA A 211 -4.75 18.85 33.65
C ALA A 211 -5.45 18.31 34.90
N VAL A 212 -6.20 17.20 34.77
CA VAL A 212 -6.89 16.56 35.90
C VAL A 212 -5.88 15.99 36.90
N GLN A 213 -4.82 15.31 36.43
CA GLN A 213 -3.80 14.78 37.33
C GLN A 213 -3.14 15.87 38.17
N LYS A 214 -2.77 17.01 37.55
CA LYS A 214 -2.20 18.16 38.27
C LYS A 214 -3.16 18.71 39.31
N ASN A 215 -4.43 18.90 38.94
CA ASN A 215 -5.44 19.41 39.87
C ASN A 215 -5.67 18.49 41.08
N LEU A 216 -5.55 17.17 40.89
CA LEU A 216 -5.69 16.20 41.98
C LEU A 216 -4.47 16.16 42.90
N GLN A 217 -3.30 16.59 42.43
CA GLN A 217 -2.05 16.61 43.20
C GLN A 217 -1.88 17.85 44.09
N GLY A 218 -2.63 18.93 43.82
CA GLY A 218 -2.59 20.19 44.58
C GLY A 218 -1.77 21.27 43.89
#